data_AF-A0A069IRW9-F1
#
_entry.id   AF-A0A069IRW9-F1
#
_cell.length_a   1.000
_cell.length_b   1.000
_cell.length_c   1.000
_cell.angle_alpha   90.00
_cell.angle_beta   90.00
_cell.angle_gamma   90.00
#
_symmetry.space_group_name_H-M   'P 1'
#
loop_
_entity.id
_entity.type
_entity.pdbx_description
1 polymer ?
#
loop_
_entity_poly.entity_id
_entity_poly.type
_entity_poly.pdbx_seq_one_letter_code
_entity_poly.pdbx_strand_id
1 'polypeptide(L)'
;MTQNVEPVVTDQADEWIDRFDGKLVLVLLDNKRAPSLKGGRSLWALHDPLTYRPGDRTENITVRPGFPTDLASIPRWAWIILPPDGPWVKAAIIHDYLYATSGTGVWKDGPSGITRSTPYSRLEADRILREAMANRGVPFLRRAIIYTAVRLGGARGWGQEDQIERRLAADVSTAIE
;
A
#
# COMPACT_ATOMS: atom_id res chain seq x y z
N MET A 1 7.71 56.41 -8.94
CA MET A 1 7.08 55.24 -8.32
C MET A 1 7.59 53.99 -9.04
N THR A 2 8.75 53.49 -8.62
CA THR A 2 9.32 52.22 -9.09
C THR A 2 8.83 51.14 -8.13
N GLN A 3 7.95 50.26 -8.61
CA GLN A 3 7.50 49.11 -7.83
C GLN A 3 8.63 48.08 -7.82
N ASN A 4 9.14 47.78 -6.61
CA ASN A 4 10.02 46.65 -6.38
C ASN A 4 9.19 45.37 -6.60
N VAL A 5 9.43 44.69 -7.71
CA VAL A 5 8.95 43.32 -7.92
C VAL A 5 9.93 42.43 -7.18
N GLU A 6 9.51 41.88 -6.04
CA GLU A 6 10.28 40.84 -5.35
C GLU A 6 10.44 39.63 -6.28
N PRO A 7 11.61 38.97 -6.30
CA PRO A 7 11.79 37.79 -7.11
C PRO A 7 10.84 36.70 -6.61
N VAL A 8 9.96 36.23 -7.50
CA VAL A 8 9.24 34.98 -7.30
C VAL A 8 10.31 33.89 -7.18
N VAL A 9 10.57 33.47 -5.94
CA VAL A 9 11.41 32.30 -5.67
C VAL A 9 10.65 31.11 -6.22
N THR A 10 10.94 30.72 -7.46
CA THR A 10 10.50 29.42 -7.98
C THR A 10 11.22 28.37 -7.16
N ASP A 11 10.46 27.68 -6.31
CA ASP A 11 10.90 26.54 -5.52
C ASP A 11 11.32 25.41 -6.48
N GLN A 12 12.56 25.51 -6.94
CA GLN A 12 13.30 24.48 -7.64
C GLN A 12 13.82 23.50 -6.57
N ALA A 13 12.91 22.86 -5.84
CA ALA A 13 13.20 21.62 -5.14
C ALA A 13 12.88 20.48 -6.09
N ASP A 14 13.91 19.81 -6.58
CA ASP A 14 13.83 18.63 -7.43
C ASP A 14 12.68 17.69 -7.02
N GLU A 15 11.81 17.43 -8.01
CA GLU A 15 10.57 16.65 -8.01
C GLU A 15 10.56 15.39 -7.12
N TRP A 16 10.40 15.56 -5.81
CA TRP A 16 9.78 14.52 -4.98
C TRP A 16 8.29 14.52 -5.26
N ILE A 17 7.89 13.94 -6.38
CA ILE A 17 6.48 13.65 -6.66
C ILE A 17 6.09 12.58 -5.65
N ASP A 18 5.51 12.92 -4.50
CA ASP A 18 4.80 11.91 -3.70
C ASP A 18 3.63 11.43 -4.56
N ARG A 19 3.78 10.23 -5.13
CA ARG A 19 2.78 9.64 -6.04
C ARG A 19 1.64 9.01 -5.26
N PHE A 20 1.66 9.13 -3.93
CA PHE A 20 0.56 8.79 -3.06
C PHE A 20 -0.33 10.00 -2.80
N ASP A 21 -1.63 9.80 -2.98
CA ASP A 21 -2.60 10.81 -2.60
C ASP A 21 -2.95 10.72 -1.10
N GLY A 22 -3.08 11.87 -0.45
CA GLY A 22 -3.59 11.99 0.92
C GLY A 22 -2.72 11.40 2.05
N LYS A 23 -3.28 11.48 3.27
CA LYS A 23 -2.74 10.83 4.47
C LYS A 23 -3.21 9.37 4.50
N LEU A 24 -2.38 8.51 5.06
CA LEU A 24 -2.80 7.15 5.37
C LEU A 24 -3.50 7.14 6.72
N VAL A 25 -4.78 6.76 6.74
CA VAL A 25 -5.57 6.57 7.95
C VAL A 25 -5.97 5.10 8.05
N LEU A 26 -5.56 4.46 9.13
CA LEU A 26 -5.81 3.05 9.40
C LEU A 26 -6.68 2.90 10.65
N VAL A 27 -7.63 1.96 10.59
CA VAL A 27 -8.43 1.53 11.73
C VAL A 27 -7.89 0.19 12.20
N LEU A 28 -7.64 0.06 13.50
CA LEU A 28 -7.27 -1.21 14.11
C LEU A 28 -8.48 -2.14 14.09
N LEU A 29 -8.32 -3.35 13.54
CA LEU A 29 -9.37 -4.35 13.60
C LEU A 29 -9.25 -5.06 14.94
N ASP A 30 -10.17 -4.82 15.85
CA ASP A 30 -10.18 -5.45 17.16
C ASP A 30 -11.52 -6.12 17.47
N ASN A 31 -11.48 -7.04 18.43
CA ASN A 31 -12.64 -7.30 19.26
C ASN A 31 -12.40 -6.54 20.57
N LYS A 32 -13.46 -6.23 21.33
CA LYS A 32 -13.44 -5.44 22.58
C LYS A 32 -12.36 -5.81 23.63
N ARG A 33 -11.60 -6.89 23.44
CA ARG A 33 -10.58 -7.42 24.33
C ARG A 33 -9.18 -7.50 23.71
N ALA A 34 -9.05 -7.60 22.38
CA ALA A 34 -7.77 -7.76 21.71
C ALA A 34 -7.85 -7.43 20.20
N PRO A 35 -6.75 -6.99 19.57
CA PRO A 35 -6.69 -6.87 18.12
C PRO A 35 -6.88 -8.22 17.44
N SER A 36 -7.54 -8.20 16.29
CA SER A 36 -7.63 -9.32 15.36
C SER A 36 -6.25 -9.58 14.78
N LEU A 37 -5.82 -10.85 14.78
CA LEU A 37 -4.47 -11.22 14.39
C LEU A 37 -4.45 -12.10 13.13
N LYS A 38 -3.51 -11.84 12.22
CA LYS A 38 -3.12 -12.75 11.14
C LYS A 38 -1.64 -13.09 11.28
N GLY A 39 -1.31 -14.37 11.41
CA GLY A 39 0.08 -14.81 11.61
C GLY A 39 0.79 -14.17 12.82
N GLY A 40 0.03 -13.80 13.86
CA GLY A 40 0.54 -13.09 15.05
C GLY A 40 0.81 -11.60 14.82
N ARG A 41 0.22 -10.98 13.79
CA ARG A 41 0.27 -9.54 13.49
C ARG A 41 -1.11 -8.92 13.62
N SER A 42 -1.20 -7.72 14.19
CA SER A 42 -2.45 -6.95 14.20
C SER A 42 -2.92 -6.64 12.78
N LEU A 43 -4.20 -6.88 12.53
CA LEU A 43 -4.85 -6.52 11.28
C LEU A 43 -5.37 -5.08 11.36
N TRP A 44 -5.20 -4.38 10.26
CA TRP A 44 -5.67 -3.02 10.07
C TRP A 44 -6.58 -2.98 8.86
N ALA A 45 -7.44 -1.97 8.78
CA ALA A 45 -8.14 -1.64 7.55
C ALA A 45 -7.95 -0.18 7.20
N LEU A 46 -8.00 0.14 5.91
CA LEU A 46 -7.99 1.52 5.44
C LEU A 46 -9.29 2.23 5.84
N HIS A 47 -9.17 3.41 6.45
CA HIS A 47 -10.31 4.30 6.63
C HIS A 47 -10.59 5.10 5.36
N ASP A 48 -9.53 5.72 4.81
CA ASP A 48 -9.60 6.55 3.61
C ASP A 48 -9.03 5.79 2.40
N PRO A 49 -9.48 6.10 1.17
CA PRO A 49 -8.89 5.50 -0.03
C PRO A 49 -7.42 5.87 -0.15
N LEU A 50 -6.59 4.90 -0.55
CA LEU A 50 -5.18 5.12 -0.85
C LEU A 50 -4.94 4.98 -2.34
N THR A 51 -4.55 6.08 -3.00
CA THR A 51 -4.24 6.07 -4.43
C THR A 51 -2.73 6.16 -4.66
N TYR A 52 -2.21 5.33 -5.55
CA TYR A 52 -0.82 5.34 -6.02
C TYR A 52 -0.74 5.38 -7.54
N ARG A 53 0.23 6.14 -8.06
CA ARG A 53 0.50 6.29 -9.50
C ARG A 53 1.83 5.60 -9.87
N PRO A 54 1.82 4.38 -10.43
CA PRO A 54 3.04 3.76 -10.95
C PRO A 54 3.63 4.55 -12.13
N GLY A 55 4.89 4.30 -12.49
CA GLY A 55 5.76 5.05 -13.41
C GLY A 55 5.13 5.82 -14.57
N ASP A 56 4.09 5.27 -15.19
CA ASP A 56 3.36 5.89 -16.28
C ASP A 56 2.16 6.67 -15.74
N ARG A 57 2.16 8.00 -15.96
CA ARG A 57 1.21 8.97 -15.37
C ARG A 57 -0.28 8.71 -15.66
N THR A 58 -0.62 7.72 -16.49
CA THR A 58 -1.97 7.35 -16.91
C THR A 58 -2.63 6.27 -16.05
N GLU A 59 -1.84 5.51 -15.29
CA GLU A 59 -2.36 4.43 -14.46
C GLU A 59 -2.50 4.87 -13.00
N ASN A 60 -3.64 4.57 -12.39
CA ASN A 60 -3.89 4.78 -10.97
C ASN A 60 -4.27 3.44 -10.33
N ILE A 61 -3.74 3.20 -9.14
CA ILE A 61 -4.10 2.08 -8.27
C ILE A 61 -4.72 2.69 -7.01
N THR A 62 -6.02 2.57 -6.88
CA THR A 62 -6.81 3.05 -5.74
C THR A 62 -7.28 1.87 -4.90
N VAL A 63 -6.76 1.80 -3.68
CA VAL A 63 -7.20 0.87 -2.64
C VAL A 63 -8.38 1.51 -1.91
N ARG A 64 -9.47 0.76 -1.78
CA ARG A 64 -10.69 1.25 -1.14
C ARG A 64 -10.61 1.28 0.39
N PRO A 65 -11.41 2.14 1.05
CA PRO A 65 -11.78 1.97 2.44
C PRO A 65 -12.24 0.54 2.76
N GLY A 66 -11.95 0.09 3.97
CA GLY A 66 -12.26 -1.25 4.46
C GLY A 66 -11.31 -2.34 3.97
N PHE A 67 -10.35 -2.05 3.06
CA PHE A 67 -9.37 -3.04 2.64
C PHE A 67 -8.49 -3.47 3.83
N PRO A 68 -8.47 -4.77 4.20
CA PRO A 68 -7.66 -5.27 5.29
C PRO A 68 -6.20 -5.39 4.84
N THR A 69 -5.29 -4.97 5.69
CA THR A 69 -3.84 -5.07 5.46
C THR A 69 -3.15 -5.51 6.74
N ASP A 70 -2.16 -6.39 6.60
CA ASP A 70 -1.21 -6.73 7.66
C ASP A 70 0.08 -5.90 7.57
N LEU A 71 -0.01 -4.78 6.82
CA LEU A 71 1.03 -3.82 6.47
C LEU A 71 2.08 -4.44 5.57
N ALA A 72 3.26 -4.70 6.11
CA ALA A 72 4.30 -5.37 5.38
C ALA A 72 4.32 -6.83 5.83
N SER A 73 3.92 -7.73 4.95
CA SER A 73 4.12 -9.18 5.06
C SER A 73 5.60 -9.60 5.01
N ILE A 74 6.47 -8.78 5.62
CA ILE A 74 7.89 -9.01 5.85
C ILE A 74 8.01 -10.13 6.92
N PRO A 75 8.74 -11.22 6.63
CA PRO A 75 9.00 -12.27 7.62
C PRO A 75 9.54 -11.70 8.93
N ARG A 76 9.09 -12.24 10.08
CA ARG A 76 9.44 -11.72 11.42
C ARG A 76 10.95 -11.57 11.66
N TRP A 77 11.77 -12.42 11.04
CA TRP A 77 13.23 -12.33 11.15
C TRP A 77 13.81 -11.04 10.55
N ALA A 78 13.14 -10.43 9.57
CA ALA A 78 13.57 -9.18 8.95
C ALA A 78 13.14 -7.93 9.73
N TRP A 79 12.33 -8.05 10.79
CA TRP A 79 11.87 -6.93 11.62
C TRP A 79 12.98 -6.26 12.43
N ILE A 80 14.09 -6.96 12.67
CA ILE A 80 15.27 -6.40 13.34
C ILE A 80 15.86 -5.23 12.52
N ILE A 81 15.73 -5.28 11.19
CA ILE A 81 16.34 -4.34 10.25
C ILE A 81 15.27 -3.43 9.61
N LEU A 82 14.04 -3.92 9.51
CA LEU A 82 12.94 -3.30 8.78
C LEU A 82 11.66 -3.37 9.64
N PRO A 83 11.42 -2.37 10.50
CA PRO A 83 10.19 -2.34 11.28
C PRO A 83 8.94 -2.29 10.37
N PRO A 84 7.82 -2.89 10.76
CA PRO A 84 6.64 -3.00 9.90
C PRO A 84 6.01 -1.64 9.54
N ASP A 85 6.26 -0.60 10.33
CA ASP A 85 5.64 0.73 10.31
C ASP A 85 6.52 1.84 9.67
N GLY A 86 7.44 1.47 8.78
CA GLY A 86 8.36 2.40 8.13
C GLY A 86 7.76 3.25 6.98
N PRO A 87 8.57 4.08 6.31
CA PRO A 87 8.15 4.90 5.17
C PRO A 87 7.57 4.11 3.97
N TRP A 88 7.74 2.78 3.97
CA TRP A 88 7.23 1.84 2.98
C TRP A 88 5.81 1.34 3.23
N VAL A 89 5.14 1.69 4.34
CA VAL A 89 3.79 1.17 4.65
C VAL A 89 2.79 1.42 3.52
N LYS A 90 2.73 2.64 2.98
CA LYS A 90 1.84 2.94 1.84
C LYS A 90 2.13 2.04 0.63
N ALA A 91 3.41 1.76 0.36
CA ALA A 91 3.83 0.88 -0.73
C ALA A 91 3.43 -0.59 -0.47
N ALA A 92 3.53 -1.04 0.79
CA ALA A 92 3.13 -2.37 1.19
C ALA A 92 1.61 -2.59 1.03
N ILE A 93 0.79 -1.60 1.37
CA ILE A 93 -0.67 -1.65 1.16
C ILE A 93 -1.04 -1.79 -0.33
N ILE A 94 -0.37 -1.05 -1.22
CA ILE A 94 -0.58 -1.21 -2.67
C ILE A 94 -0.20 -2.62 -3.12
N HIS A 95 0.89 -3.16 -2.60
CA HIS A 95 1.33 -4.52 -2.90
C HIS A 95 0.33 -5.56 -2.42
N ASP A 96 -0.11 -5.49 -1.16
CA ASP A 96 -1.15 -6.35 -0.57
C ASP A 96 -2.42 -6.33 -1.41
N TYR A 97 -2.86 -5.15 -1.86
CA TYR A 97 -4.05 -4.98 -2.69
C TYR A 97 -3.91 -5.70 -4.04
N LEU A 98 -2.79 -5.49 -4.73
CA LEU A 98 -2.52 -6.19 -5.99
C LEU A 98 -2.42 -7.71 -5.76
N TYR A 99 -1.91 -8.13 -4.61
CA TYR A 99 -1.80 -9.55 -4.27
C TYR A 99 -3.15 -10.21 -4.00
N ALA A 100 -3.99 -9.56 -3.18
CA ALA A 100 -5.33 -10.03 -2.82
C ALA A 100 -6.25 -10.10 -4.06
N THR A 101 -6.11 -9.14 -4.98
CA THR A 101 -6.91 -9.06 -6.20
C THR A 101 -6.31 -9.82 -7.38
N SER A 102 -5.19 -10.54 -7.21
CA SER A 102 -4.42 -11.16 -8.31
C SER A 102 -4.11 -10.18 -9.45
N GLY A 103 -3.88 -8.91 -9.10
CA GLY A 103 -3.58 -7.81 -10.01
C GLY A 103 -4.77 -7.29 -10.82
N THR A 104 -5.98 -7.84 -10.64
CA THR A 104 -7.19 -7.36 -11.31
C THR A 104 -7.69 -6.02 -10.76
N GLY A 105 -7.30 -5.69 -9.52
CA GLY A 105 -7.83 -4.55 -8.78
C GLY A 105 -9.32 -4.69 -8.44
N VAL A 106 -9.95 -5.84 -8.65
CA VAL A 106 -11.33 -6.08 -8.21
C VAL A 106 -11.29 -6.74 -6.84
N TRP A 107 -11.77 -6.03 -5.83
CA TRP A 107 -11.84 -6.52 -4.46
C TRP A 107 -13.30 -6.60 -3.99
N LYS A 108 -13.79 -7.79 -3.62
CA LYS A 108 -15.22 -8.05 -3.38
C LYS A 108 -16.09 -7.66 -4.60
N ASP A 109 -17.35 -7.29 -4.38
CA ASP A 109 -18.32 -6.91 -5.41
C ASP A 109 -18.18 -5.45 -5.89
N GLY A 110 -17.13 -4.74 -5.48
CA GLY A 110 -16.90 -3.36 -5.89
C GLY A 110 -16.19 -3.24 -7.25
N PRO A 111 -16.19 -2.05 -7.88
CA PRO A 111 -15.52 -1.81 -9.16
C PRO A 111 -14.00 -2.09 -9.10
N SER A 112 -13.33 -2.18 -10.25
CA SER A 112 -11.87 -2.25 -10.21
C SER A 112 -11.27 -0.94 -9.70
N GLY A 113 -10.36 -1.05 -8.73
CA GLY A 113 -9.55 0.06 -8.22
C GLY A 113 -8.33 0.37 -9.08
N ILE A 114 -8.10 -0.37 -10.16
CA ILE A 114 -7.04 -0.05 -11.13
C ILE A 114 -7.65 0.53 -12.40
N THR A 115 -7.01 1.55 -12.98
CA THR A 115 -7.47 2.13 -14.27
C THR A 115 -7.00 1.34 -15.48
N ARG A 116 -6.02 0.44 -15.30
CA ARG A 116 -5.46 -0.40 -16.35
C ARG A 116 -6.44 -1.51 -16.75
N SER A 117 -6.62 -1.71 -18.06
CA SER A 117 -7.53 -2.73 -18.60
C SER A 117 -7.04 -4.17 -18.43
N THR A 118 -5.72 -4.37 -18.30
CA THR A 118 -5.10 -5.69 -18.12
C THR A 118 -4.64 -5.86 -16.68
N PRO A 119 -4.89 -7.02 -16.05
CA PRO A 119 -4.40 -7.29 -14.70
C PRO A 119 -2.88 -7.20 -14.58
N TYR A 120 -2.39 -6.71 -13.44
CA TYR A 120 -0.96 -6.74 -13.13
C TYR A 120 -0.52 -8.18 -12.85
N SER A 121 0.60 -8.58 -13.43
CA SER A 121 1.29 -9.80 -13.05
C SER A 121 1.91 -9.66 -11.65
N ARG A 122 2.15 -10.79 -10.99
CA ARG A 122 2.88 -10.83 -9.72
C ARG A 122 4.23 -10.12 -9.78
N LEU A 123 4.94 -10.26 -10.91
CA LEU A 123 6.22 -9.58 -11.11
C LEU A 123 6.07 -8.06 -11.17
N GLU A 124 5.01 -7.56 -11.81
CA GLU A 124 4.70 -6.13 -11.84
C GLU A 124 4.32 -5.62 -10.45
N ALA A 125 3.52 -6.36 -9.68
CA ALA A 125 3.18 -6.00 -8.30
C ALA A 125 4.44 -5.86 -7.42
N ASP A 126 5.38 -6.81 -7.51
CA ASP A 126 6.65 -6.73 -6.77
C ASP A 126 7.51 -5.54 -7.24
N ARG A 127 7.49 -5.21 -8.56
CA ARG A 127 8.20 -4.04 -9.10
C ARG A 127 7.58 -2.73 -8.60
N ILE A 128 6.26 -2.65 -8.57
CA ILE A 128 5.49 -1.51 -8.04
C ILE A 128 5.85 -1.27 -6.58
N LEU A 129 5.97 -2.31 -5.76
CA LEU A 129 6.44 -2.18 -4.37
C LEU A 129 7.81 -1.50 -4.30
N ARG A 130 8.78 -1.98 -5.09
CA ARG A 130 10.14 -1.41 -5.13
C ARG A 130 10.15 0.04 -5.59
N GLU A 131 9.33 0.37 -6.58
CA GLU A 131 9.17 1.72 -7.13
C GLU A 131 8.51 2.66 -6.12
N ALA A 132 7.41 2.24 -5.51
CA ALA A 132 6.70 3.01 -4.50
C ALA A 132 7.58 3.29 -3.28
N MET A 133 8.42 2.33 -2.85
CA MET A 133 9.43 2.58 -1.83
C MET A 133 10.52 3.57 -2.30
N ALA A 134 10.89 3.55 -3.59
CA ALA A 134 11.82 4.53 -4.15
C ALA A 134 11.24 5.94 -4.07
N ASN A 135 9.97 6.06 -4.43
CA ASN A 135 9.20 7.29 -4.42
C ASN A 135 9.08 7.88 -3.00
N ARG A 136 8.99 7.00 -1.99
CA ARG A 136 8.98 7.34 -0.57
C ARG A 136 10.38 7.58 0.03
N GLY A 137 11.44 7.57 -0.78
CA GLY A 137 12.77 7.88 -0.30
C GLY A 137 13.53 6.76 0.38
N VAL A 138 13.02 5.53 0.30
CA VAL A 138 13.63 4.41 1.02
C VAL A 138 15.00 4.12 0.39
N PRO A 139 16.09 4.05 1.18
CA PRO A 139 17.42 3.75 0.66
C PRO A 139 17.46 2.43 -0.12
N PHE A 140 18.32 2.35 -1.14
CA PHE A 140 18.39 1.19 -2.06
C PHE A 140 18.55 -0.14 -1.31
N LEU A 141 19.43 -0.20 -0.32
CA LEU A 141 19.67 -1.43 0.45
C LEU A 141 18.41 -1.93 1.15
N ARG A 142 17.66 -1.02 1.81
CA ARG A 142 16.40 -1.38 2.48
C ARG A 142 15.36 -1.87 1.46
N ARG A 143 15.23 -1.18 0.32
CA ARG A 143 14.34 -1.60 -0.78
C ARG A 143 14.67 -3.00 -1.28
N ALA A 144 15.96 -3.29 -1.50
CA ALA A 144 16.42 -4.57 -2.00
C ALA A 144 16.11 -5.71 -1.02
N ILE A 145 16.31 -5.49 0.29
CA ILE A 145 15.98 -6.47 1.33
C ILE A 145 14.48 -6.73 1.38
N ILE A 146 13.65 -5.68 1.44
CA ILE A 146 12.18 -5.81 1.45
C ILE A 146 11.70 -6.56 0.20
N TYR A 147 12.14 -6.12 -0.98
CA TYR A 147 11.77 -6.74 -2.25
C TYR A 147 12.14 -8.23 -2.29
N THR A 148 13.34 -8.58 -1.85
CA THR A 148 13.80 -9.98 -1.82
C THR A 148 12.99 -10.82 -0.83
N ALA A 149 12.73 -10.27 0.36
CA ALA A 149 11.95 -10.95 1.39
C ALA A 149 10.51 -11.24 0.91
N VAL A 150 9.86 -10.26 0.29
CA VAL A 150 8.52 -10.41 -0.28
C VAL A 150 8.52 -11.36 -1.48
N ARG A 151 9.55 -11.34 -2.33
CA ARG A 151 9.65 -12.25 -3.48
C ARG A 151 9.78 -13.71 -3.04
N LEU A 152 10.58 -13.97 -2.01
CA LEU A 152 10.82 -15.31 -1.47
C LEU A 152 9.64 -15.82 -0.62
N GLY A 153 9.04 -14.95 0.21
CA GLY A 153 7.94 -15.33 1.12
C GLY A 153 6.55 -15.27 0.48
N GLY A 154 6.35 -14.39 -0.50
CA GLY A 154 5.04 -14.05 -1.07
C GLY A 154 4.54 -15.02 -2.14
N ALA A 155 5.23 -16.11 -2.48
CA ALA A 155 4.72 -17.06 -3.48
C ALA A 155 3.42 -17.75 -3.06
N ARG A 156 3.14 -17.80 -1.75
CA ARG A 156 1.98 -18.48 -1.18
C ARG A 156 0.72 -17.62 -1.08
N GLY A 157 0.81 -16.30 -1.19
CA GLY A 157 -0.34 -15.39 -0.97
C GLY A 157 -0.98 -14.83 -2.24
N TRP A 158 -0.42 -15.07 -3.43
CA TRP A 158 -0.97 -14.50 -4.66
C TRP A 158 -2.33 -15.14 -5.00
N GLY A 159 -3.40 -14.35 -5.00
CA GLY A 159 -4.75 -14.82 -5.31
C GLY A 159 -5.42 -15.68 -4.23
N GLN A 160 -4.86 -15.73 -3.03
CA GLN A 160 -5.55 -16.27 -1.85
C GLN A 160 -6.09 -15.09 -1.05
N GLU A 161 -7.40 -14.88 -1.13
CA GLU A 161 -8.10 -14.02 -0.19
C GLU A 161 -8.38 -14.83 1.07
N ASP A 162 -7.78 -14.46 2.20
CA ASP A 162 -8.02 -15.20 3.44
C ASP A 162 -9.46 -14.99 3.92
N GLN A 163 -10.15 -16.06 4.30
CA GLN A 163 -11.54 -15.96 4.78
C GLN A 163 -11.69 -15.07 6.02
N ILE A 164 -10.63 -14.98 6.83
CA ILE A 164 -10.54 -14.09 7.99
C ILE A 164 -10.54 -12.62 7.55
N GLU A 165 -9.81 -12.30 6.48
CA GLU A 165 -9.77 -10.95 5.90
C GLU A 165 -11.12 -10.57 5.30
N ARG A 166 -11.77 -11.49 4.59
CA ARG A 166 -13.13 -11.28 4.06
C ARG A 166 -14.13 -10.90 5.15
N ARG A 167 -14.14 -11.66 6.24
CA ARG A 167 -15.05 -11.46 7.37
C ARG A 167 -14.80 -10.12 8.06
N LEU A 168 -13.55 -9.86 8.44
CA LEU A 168 -13.19 -8.63 9.15
C LEU A 168 -13.41 -7.39 8.29
N ALA A 169 -13.12 -7.47 6.99
CA ALA A 169 -13.37 -6.38 6.07
C ALA A 169 -14.86 -6.13 5.83
N ALA A 170 -15.72 -7.14 5.93
CA ALA A 170 -17.17 -6.96 5.86
C ALA A 170 -17.70 -6.21 7.09
N ASP A 171 -17.19 -6.59 8.28
CA ASP A 171 -17.53 -5.92 9.54
C ASP A 171 -17.10 -4.44 9.53
N VAL A 172 -15.93 -4.14 8.96
CA VAL A 172 -15.41 -2.76 8.84
C VAL A 172 -16.19 -1.93 7.82
N SER A 173 -16.51 -2.49 6.65
CA SER A 173 -17.30 -1.79 5.65
C SER A 173 -18.65 -1.36 6.23
N THR A 174 -19.24 -2.19 7.09
CA THR A 174 -20.49 -1.90 7.80
C THR A 174 -20.31 -0.82 8.88
N ALA A 175 -19.10 -0.64 9.40
CA ALA A 175 -18.79 0.31 10.48
C ALA A 175 -18.33 1.70 10.00
N ILE A 176 -17.96 1.83 8.71
CA ILE A 176 -17.50 3.08 8.09
C ILE A 176 -18.61 3.77 7.26
N GLU A 177 -19.72 3.06 6.97
CA GLU A 177 -20.98 3.65 6.45
C GLU A 177 -21.70 4.50 7.50
#